data_AF-A0A258RFW1-F1
#
_entry.id   AF-A0A258RFW1-F1
#
_cell.length_a   1.000
_cell.length_b   1.000
_cell.length_c   1.000
_cell.angle_alpha   90.00
_cell.angle_beta   90.00
_cell.angle_gamma   90.00
#
_symmetry.space_group_name_H-M   'P 1'
#
loop_
_entity.id
_entity.type
_entity.pdbx_description
1 polymer ?
#
loop_
_entity_poly.entity_id
_entity_poly.type
_entity_poly.pdbx_seq_one_letter_code
_entity_poly.pdbx_strand_id
1 'polypeptide(L)'
;MPEPHNHRPENARPQVFRLDEAGIVVTEAPAPVDEADEIVAPAPPARRRGFSLGALFWTALGGLASLGIGLAVTRLIEDLFAQTQALGYLGLALAGLLAVAVVAIIGREVAGLMRFSSLDSIRERAVLALANDDRPLAEAVTHDLLGIAKEMPALARARADLSSHLGAIIDGADLVQLTERTLMA
;
A
#
# COMPACT_ATOMS: atom_id res chain seq x y z
N MET A 1 -64.80 -42.98 -1.03
CA MET A 1 -64.49 -43.50 -2.38
C MET A 1 -64.13 -42.32 -3.28
N PRO A 2 -63.08 -42.36 -4.09
CA PRO A 2 -61.66 -42.66 -3.82
C PRO A 2 -60.72 -41.47 -4.19
N GLU A 3 -59.50 -41.41 -3.63
CA GLU A 3 -58.29 -40.84 -4.31
C GLU A 3 -57.89 -41.75 -5.48
N PRO A 4 -56.98 -41.43 -6.46
CA PRO A 4 -55.83 -40.48 -6.49
C PRO A 4 -55.73 -39.72 -7.87
N HIS A 5 -54.75 -38.87 -8.22
CA HIS A 5 -53.38 -39.17 -8.67
C HIS A 5 -52.50 -37.92 -8.72
N ASN A 6 -51.38 -38.04 -8.01
CA ASN A 6 -50.16 -37.24 -8.02
C ASN A 6 -49.43 -37.28 -9.37
N HIS A 7 -48.89 -36.15 -9.85
CA HIS A 7 -47.64 -36.14 -10.62
C HIS A 7 -46.79 -34.90 -10.29
N ARG A 8 -46.07 -35.01 -9.17
CA ARG A 8 -44.80 -34.32 -8.91
C ARG A 8 -43.81 -34.70 -10.04
N PRO A 9 -43.25 -33.77 -10.82
CA PRO A 9 -42.14 -34.10 -11.70
C PRO A 9 -40.92 -34.44 -10.84
N GLU A 10 -40.73 -35.74 -10.71
CA GLU A 10 -39.56 -36.40 -10.19
C GLU A 10 -38.38 -36.16 -11.16
N ASN A 11 -37.18 -35.97 -10.61
CA ASN A 11 -35.90 -36.15 -11.29
C ASN A 11 -35.36 -34.97 -12.13
N ALA A 12 -34.91 -33.90 -11.46
CA ALA A 12 -33.86 -33.04 -12.01
C ALA A 12 -32.52 -33.80 -12.00
N ARG A 13 -32.33 -34.66 -13.00
CA ARG A 13 -31.03 -35.29 -13.24
C ARG A 13 -30.02 -34.21 -13.66
N PRO A 14 -28.80 -34.19 -13.08
CA PRO A 14 -27.75 -33.30 -13.57
C PRO A 14 -27.40 -33.69 -15.01
N GLN A 15 -27.57 -32.76 -15.94
CA GLN A 15 -27.08 -32.93 -17.31
C GLN A 15 -25.56 -32.86 -17.26
N VAL A 16 -24.92 -34.01 -17.52
CA VAL A 16 -23.48 -34.07 -17.76
C VAL A 16 -23.22 -33.40 -19.11
N PHE A 17 -22.70 -32.18 -19.09
CA PHE A 17 -22.16 -31.54 -20.28
C PHE A 17 -21.03 -32.43 -20.82
N ARG A 18 -21.22 -33.01 -22.01
CA ARG A 18 -20.11 -33.60 -22.76
C ARG A 18 -19.30 -32.45 -23.36
N LEU A 19 -18.01 -32.39 -23.04
CA LEU A 19 -17.09 -31.37 -23.55
C LEU A 19 -16.83 -31.49 -25.07
N ASP A 20 -17.36 -32.51 -25.73
CA ASP A 20 -17.07 -32.82 -27.12
C ASP A 20 -17.94 -32.06 -28.15
N GLU A 21 -18.86 -31.21 -27.69
CA GLU A 21 -19.73 -30.36 -28.55
C GLU A 21 -19.48 -28.86 -28.36
N ALA A 22 -18.31 -28.50 -27.82
CA ALA A 22 -17.74 -27.17 -28.02
C ALA A 22 -16.65 -27.36 -29.07
N GLY A 23 -16.84 -26.79 -30.27
CA GLY A 23 -15.82 -26.72 -31.31
C GLY A 23 -14.63 -25.88 -30.85
N ILE A 24 -13.87 -26.41 -29.89
CA ILE A 24 -12.63 -25.83 -29.38
C ILE A 24 -11.55 -26.28 -30.36
N VAL A 25 -11.26 -25.40 -31.31
CA VAL A 25 -9.97 -25.45 -31.99
C VAL A 25 -8.93 -25.17 -30.92
N VAL A 26 -8.23 -26.22 -30.48
CA VAL A 26 -6.98 -26.07 -29.73
C VAL A 26 -6.01 -25.40 -30.69
N THR A 27 -5.93 -24.07 -30.61
CA THR A 27 -4.75 -23.35 -31.08
C THR A 27 -3.62 -23.84 -30.20
N GLU A 28 -2.63 -24.45 -30.84
CA GLU A 28 -1.34 -24.78 -30.27
C GLU A 28 -0.87 -23.63 -29.38
N ALA A 29 -0.41 -23.95 -28.17
CA ALA A 29 0.09 -22.94 -27.23
C ALA A 29 1.04 -22.00 -27.98
N PRO A 30 0.88 -20.67 -27.89
CA PRO A 30 1.86 -19.78 -28.48
C PRO A 30 3.21 -20.18 -27.89
N ALA A 31 4.19 -20.37 -28.77
CA ALA A 31 5.57 -20.63 -28.41
C ALA A 31 5.99 -19.68 -27.27
N PRO A 32 6.86 -20.10 -26.34
CA PRO A 32 7.35 -19.21 -25.31
C PRO A 32 7.91 -17.97 -26.01
N VAL A 33 7.23 -16.85 -25.80
CA VAL A 33 7.66 -15.57 -26.33
C VAL A 33 8.91 -15.24 -25.54
N ASP A 34 10.07 -15.53 -26.13
CA ASP A 34 11.38 -15.05 -25.67
C ASP A 34 11.47 -13.57 -26.04
N GLU A 35 10.52 -12.78 -25.55
CA GLU A 35 10.61 -11.34 -25.48
C GLU A 35 10.96 -11.05 -24.03
N ALA A 36 12.27 -11.10 -23.77
CA ALA A 36 12.87 -10.19 -22.80
C ALA A 36 12.59 -8.77 -23.30
N ASP A 37 11.34 -8.33 -23.18
CA ASP A 37 10.96 -6.95 -23.19
C ASP A 37 11.71 -6.37 -21.99
N GLU A 38 12.87 -5.80 -22.27
CA GLU A 38 13.60 -4.93 -21.37
C GLU A 38 12.56 -3.90 -20.93
N ILE A 39 12.02 -4.08 -19.73
CA ILE A 39 11.10 -3.12 -19.12
C ILE A 39 11.94 -1.87 -18.93
N VAL A 40 11.97 -1.01 -19.94
CA VAL A 40 12.59 0.30 -19.87
C VAL A 40 11.79 1.06 -18.84
N ALA A 41 12.28 1.01 -17.59
CA ALA A 41 11.70 1.75 -16.50
C ALA A 41 11.68 3.22 -16.94
N PRO A 42 10.50 3.86 -17.02
CA PRO A 42 10.42 5.25 -17.43
C PRO A 42 11.32 6.08 -16.51
N ALA A 43 12.23 6.86 -17.09
CA ALA A 43 13.11 7.76 -16.35
C ALA A 43 12.25 8.57 -15.35
N PRO A 44 12.66 8.65 -14.07
CA PRO A 44 11.85 9.29 -13.05
C PRO A 44 11.52 10.72 -13.51
N PRO A 45 10.24 11.13 -13.49
CA PRO A 45 9.86 12.45 -13.95
C PRO A 45 10.66 13.47 -13.16
N ALA A 46 11.43 14.31 -13.86
CA ALA A 46 12.21 15.37 -13.24
C ALA A 46 11.29 16.17 -12.31
N ARG A 47 11.54 16.13 -10.99
CA ARG A 47 10.74 16.83 -9.97
C ARG A 47 10.73 18.30 -10.32
N ARG A 48 9.65 18.75 -10.96
CA ARG A 48 9.46 20.16 -11.30
C ARG A 48 9.35 20.94 -10.00
N ARG A 49 10.43 21.61 -9.64
CA ARG A 49 10.56 22.43 -8.42
C ARG A 49 9.84 23.77 -8.60
N GLY A 50 8.57 23.72 -9.00
CA GLY A 50 7.71 24.89 -9.14
C GLY A 50 6.73 24.98 -8.00
N PHE A 51 6.48 26.20 -7.51
CA PHE A 51 5.33 26.50 -6.65
C PHE A 51 4.06 26.01 -7.37
N SER A 52 3.44 24.95 -6.88
CA SER A 52 2.18 24.49 -7.48
C SER A 52 1.07 25.42 -6.98
N LEU A 53 0.42 26.12 -7.91
CA LEU A 53 -0.77 26.93 -7.60
C LEU A 53 -1.82 26.10 -6.86
N GLY A 54 -1.88 24.78 -7.14
CA GLY A 54 -2.70 23.83 -6.41
C GLY A 54 -2.31 23.72 -4.93
N ALA A 55 -1.02 23.55 -4.58
CA ALA A 55 -0.60 23.55 -3.18
C ALA A 55 -0.86 24.91 -2.52
N LEU A 56 -0.66 26.02 -3.22
CA LEU A 56 -0.98 27.35 -2.69
C LEU A 56 -2.49 27.49 -2.40
N PHE A 57 -3.35 27.04 -3.32
CA PHE A 57 -4.80 27.04 -3.12
C PHE A 57 -5.20 26.17 -1.92
N TRP A 58 -4.69 24.93 -1.82
CA TRP A 58 -5.03 24.01 -0.74
C TRP A 58 -4.49 24.47 0.62
N THR A 59 -3.29 25.07 0.65
CA THR A 59 -2.73 25.64 1.88
C THR A 59 -3.51 26.89 2.32
N ALA A 60 -3.88 27.77 1.39
CA ALA A 60 -4.72 28.93 1.69
C ALA A 60 -6.12 28.52 2.15
N LEU A 61 -6.76 27.56 1.47
CA LEU A 61 -8.08 27.05 1.81
C LEU A 61 -8.07 26.37 3.17
N GLY A 62 -7.08 25.50 3.43
CA GLY A 62 -6.88 24.85 4.71
C GLY A 62 -6.64 25.87 5.83
N GLY A 63 -5.74 26.84 5.61
CA GLY A 63 -5.47 27.91 6.57
C GLY A 63 -6.70 28.76 6.89
N LEU A 64 -7.48 29.13 5.88
CA LEU A 64 -8.72 29.90 6.06
C LEU A 64 -9.77 29.08 6.83
N ALA A 65 -9.93 27.80 6.51
CA ALA A 65 -10.83 26.89 7.23
C ALA A 65 -10.39 26.73 8.70
N SER A 66 -9.10 26.51 8.96
CA SER A 66 -8.54 26.42 10.32
C SER A 66 -8.77 27.70 11.11
N LEU A 67 -8.57 28.87 10.50
CA LEU A 67 -8.83 30.16 11.15
C LEU A 67 -10.31 30.33 11.50
N GLY A 68 -11.21 30.00 10.55
CA GLY A 68 -12.65 30.08 10.75
C GLY A 68 -13.13 29.15 11.87
N ILE A 69 -12.68 27.90 11.88
CA ILE A 69 -12.98 26.93 12.95
C ILE A 69 -12.40 27.42 14.27
N GLY A 70 -11.15 27.90 14.30
CA GLY A 70 -10.52 28.42 15.50
C GLY A 70 -11.31 29.57 16.12
N LEU A 71 -11.70 30.57 15.33
CA LEU A 71 -12.53 31.68 15.78
C LEU A 71 -13.91 31.22 16.26
N ALA A 72 -14.54 30.26 15.57
CA ALA A 72 -15.82 29.70 15.98
C ALA A 72 -15.73 28.99 17.33
N VAL A 73 -14.67 28.18 17.54
CA VAL A 73 -14.42 27.50 18.82
C VAL A 73 -14.15 28.51 19.93
N THR A 74 -13.32 29.53 19.69
CA THR A 74 -13.04 30.57 20.69
C THR A 74 -14.32 31.30 21.11
N ARG A 75 -15.14 31.73 20.14
CA ARG A 75 -16.44 32.38 20.43
C ARG A 75 -17.39 31.46 21.17
N LEU A 76 -17.48 30.20 20.77
CA LEU A 76 -18.30 29.21 21.47
C LEU A 76 -17.87 29.07 22.94
N ILE A 77 -16.57 29.02 23.22
CA ILE A 77 -16.05 28.94 24.58
C ILE A 77 -16.39 30.21 25.36
N GLU A 78 -16.20 31.38 24.76
CA GLU A 78 -16.57 32.67 25.36
C GLU A 78 -18.07 32.73 25.70
N ASP A 79 -18.93 32.32 24.78
CA ASP A 79 -20.39 32.26 24.97
C ASP A 79 -20.78 31.29 26.10
N LEU A 80 -20.12 30.12 26.17
CA LEU A 80 -20.32 29.14 27.26
C LEU A 80 -19.93 29.73 28.62
N PHE A 81 -18.79 30.44 28.69
CA PHE A 81 -18.35 31.12 29.91
C PHE A 81 -19.27 32.25 30.31
N ALA A 82 -19.82 33.00 29.35
CA ALA A 82 -20.79 34.06 29.60
C ALA A 82 -22.09 33.52 30.21
N GLN A 83 -22.46 32.28 29.89
CA GLN A 83 -23.64 31.64 30.45
C GLN A 83 -23.39 31.07 31.85
N THR A 84 -22.40 30.19 32.02
CA THR A 84 -21.95 29.70 33.34
C THR A 84 -20.48 29.27 33.29
N GLN A 85 -19.76 29.43 34.41
CA GLN A 85 -18.36 29.00 34.50
C GLN A 85 -18.18 27.49 34.25
N ALA A 86 -19.12 26.66 34.72
CA ALA A 86 -19.03 25.20 34.55
C ALA A 86 -19.07 24.77 33.08
N LEU A 87 -19.93 25.38 32.26
CA LEU A 87 -20.02 25.11 30.83
C LEU A 87 -18.77 25.57 30.08
N GLY A 88 -18.21 26.73 30.46
CA GLY A 88 -16.96 27.22 29.89
C GLY A 88 -15.78 26.26 30.07
N TYR A 89 -15.58 25.74 31.30
CA TYR A 89 -14.53 24.74 31.55
C TYR A 89 -14.75 23.44 30.79
N LEU A 90 -16.00 22.98 30.65
CA LEU A 90 -16.32 21.80 29.84
C LEU A 90 -15.97 22.03 28.35
N GLY A 91 -16.35 23.18 27.79
CA GLY A 91 -16.01 23.55 26.42
C GLY A 91 -14.50 23.62 26.18
N LEU A 92 -13.76 24.25 27.11
CA LEU A 92 -12.31 24.34 27.07
C LEU A 92 -11.64 22.95 27.11
N ALA A 93 -12.12 22.07 28.00
CA ALA A 93 -11.60 20.70 28.12
C ALA A 93 -11.83 19.89 26.83
N LEU A 94 -13.02 19.98 26.23
CA LEU A 94 -13.34 19.30 24.98
C LEU A 94 -12.51 19.85 23.81
N ALA A 95 -12.32 21.18 23.72
CA ALA A 95 -11.48 21.80 22.69
C ALA A 95 -10.01 21.37 22.83
N GLY A 96 -9.49 21.33 24.05
CA GLY A 96 -8.14 20.82 24.33
C GLY A 96 -7.98 19.35 23.95
N LEU A 97 -8.96 18.50 24.29
CA LEU A 97 -8.95 17.08 23.91
C LEU A 97 -8.98 16.90 22.39
N LEU A 98 -9.82 17.67 21.68
CA LEU A 98 -9.88 17.68 20.22
C LEU A 98 -8.52 18.07 19.62
N ALA A 99 -7.87 19.11 20.13
CA ALA A 99 -6.55 19.54 19.67
C ALA A 99 -5.50 18.44 19.82
N VAL A 100 -5.46 17.77 20.98
CA VAL A 100 -4.57 16.62 21.22
C VAL A 100 -4.88 15.46 20.26
N ALA A 101 -6.16 15.13 20.05
CA ALA A 101 -6.56 14.07 19.14
C ALA A 101 -6.13 14.37 17.69
N VAL A 102 -6.30 15.61 17.21
CA VAL A 102 -5.87 16.03 15.88
C VAL A 102 -4.36 15.87 15.73
N VAL A 103 -3.57 16.33 16.71
CA VAL A 103 -2.11 16.17 16.70
C VAL A 103 -1.71 14.70 16.70
N ALA A 104 -2.37 13.86 17.50
CA ALA A 104 -2.09 12.42 17.55
C ALA A 104 -2.41 11.73 16.22
N ILE A 105 -3.53 12.07 15.56
CA ILE A 105 -3.90 11.53 14.25
C ILE A 105 -2.87 11.96 13.21
N ILE A 106 -2.56 13.25 13.10
CA ILE A 106 -1.56 13.75 12.15
C ILE A 106 -0.21 13.07 12.39
N GLY A 107 0.23 12.97 13.65
CA GLY A 107 1.49 12.31 14.00
C GLY A 107 1.51 10.83 13.60
N ARG A 108 0.39 10.12 13.78
CA ARG A 108 0.25 8.72 13.36
C ARG A 108 0.32 8.57 11.84
N GLU A 109 -0.33 9.46 11.09
CA GLU A 109 -0.29 9.42 9.63
C GLU A 109 1.10 9.80 9.10
N VAL A 110 1.79 10.79 9.69
CA VAL A 110 3.17 11.12 9.35
C VAL A 110 4.10 9.93 9.61
N ALA A 111 3.94 9.24 10.75
CA ALA A 111 4.69 8.02 11.03
C ALA A 111 4.38 6.90 10.01
N GLY A 112 3.12 6.78 9.57
CA GLY A 112 2.71 5.88 8.49
C GLY A 112 3.31 6.26 7.12
N LEU A 113 3.43 7.54 6.82
CA LEU A 113 4.01 8.04 5.57
C LEU A 113 5.54 7.92 5.53
N MET A 114 6.23 8.01 6.66
CA MET A 114 7.67 7.72 6.74
C MET A 114 7.98 6.31 6.24
N ARG A 115 7.09 5.35 6.51
CA ARG A 115 7.19 3.97 5.98
C ARG A 115 7.07 3.89 4.46
N PHE A 116 6.30 4.77 3.82
CA PHE A 116 6.24 4.86 2.35
C PHE A 116 7.49 5.47 1.74
N SER A 117 8.12 6.44 2.41
CA SER A 117 9.38 7.04 1.92
C SER A 117 10.54 6.05 1.84
N SER A 118 10.51 5.00 2.66
CA SER A 118 11.48 3.91 2.59
C SER A 118 11.47 3.22 1.22
N LEU A 119 10.31 3.04 0.59
CA LEU A 119 10.20 2.34 -0.69
C LEU A 119 10.91 3.08 -1.84
N ASP A 120 10.75 4.40 -1.91
CA ASP A 120 11.45 5.22 -2.91
C ASP A 120 12.97 5.16 -2.70
N SER A 121 13.43 5.21 -1.44
CA SER A 121 14.86 5.11 -1.11
C SER A 121 15.46 3.74 -1.39
N ILE A 122 14.67 2.67 -1.22
CA ILE A 122 15.08 1.29 -1.54
C ILE A 122 15.18 1.15 -3.06
N ARG A 123 14.23 1.71 -3.80
CA ARG A 123 14.23 1.69 -5.27
C ARG A 123 15.44 2.41 -5.85
N GLU A 124 15.74 3.60 -5.35
CA GLU A 124 16.91 4.37 -5.79
C GLU A 124 18.23 3.64 -5.47
N ARG A 125 18.36 3.07 -4.27
CA ARG A 125 19.53 2.28 -3.88
C ARG A 125 19.67 0.98 -4.68
N ALA A 126 18.58 0.30 -5.01
CA ALA A 126 18.60 -0.91 -5.84
C ALA A 126 19.11 -0.62 -7.26
N VAL A 127 18.67 0.49 -7.86
CA VAL A 127 19.17 0.93 -9.17
C VAL A 127 20.66 1.24 -9.12
N LEU A 128 21.13 1.91 -8.05
CA LEU A 128 22.56 2.20 -7.87
C LEU A 128 23.41 0.95 -7.62
N ALA A 129 22.88 -0.02 -6.87
CA ALA A 129 23.56 -1.30 -6.61
C ALA A 129 23.71 -2.12 -7.89
N LEU A 130 22.67 -2.19 -8.72
CA LEU A 130 22.71 -2.86 -10.02
C LEU A 130 23.64 -2.15 -11.01
N ALA A 131 23.65 -0.82 -11.02
CA ALA A 131 24.47 -0.05 -11.97
C ALA A 131 25.97 -0.10 -11.66
N ASN A 132 26.36 -0.16 -10.38
CA ASN A 132 27.77 -0.08 -9.96
C ASN A 132 28.32 -1.41 -9.42
N ASP A 133 27.51 -2.47 -9.44
CA ASP A 133 27.83 -3.76 -8.80
C ASP A 133 28.29 -3.60 -7.33
N ASP A 134 27.64 -2.67 -6.63
CA ASP A 134 28.02 -2.26 -5.28
C ASP A 134 27.41 -3.23 -4.26
N ARG A 135 28.23 -4.15 -3.76
CA ARG A 135 27.87 -5.16 -2.77
C ARG A 135 27.27 -4.58 -1.47
N PRO A 136 27.89 -3.60 -0.78
CA PRO A 136 27.29 -3.05 0.44
C PRO A 136 25.94 -2.35 0.19
N LEU A 137 25.75 -1.70 -0.97
CA LEU A 137 24.44 -1.17 -1.36
C LEU A 137 23.41 -2.29 -1.59
N ALA A 138 23.81 -3.37 -2.27
CA ALA A 138 22.96 -4.53 -2.50
C ALA A 138 22.52 -5.20 -1.19
N GLU A 139 23.43 -5.38 -0.23
CA GLU A 139 23.12 -5.93 1.09
C GLU A 139 22.14 -5.06 1.87
N ALA A 140 22.31 -3.74 1.82
CA ALA A 140 21.38 -2.80 2.46
C ALA A 140 19.97 -2.88 1.85
N VAL A 141 19.88 -2.97 0.52
CA VAL A 141 18.61 -3.16 -0.20
C VAL A 141 17.94 -4.47 0.20
N THR A 142 18.68 -5.58 0.23
CA THR A 142 18.14 -6.88 0.62
C THR A 142 17.70 -6.92 2.07
N HIS A 143 18.45 -6.31 2.99
CA HIS A 143 18.05 -6.22 4.40
C HIS A 143 16.75 -5.41 4.57
N ASP A 144 16.59 -4.31 3.84
CA ASP A 144 15.37 -3.51 3.86
C ASP A 144 14.17 -4.27 3.29
N LEU A 145 14.37 -5.02 2.19
CA LEU A 145 13.34 -5.89 1.61
C LEU A 145 12.95 -7.03 2.57
N LEU A 146 13.92 -7.64 3.26
CA LEU A 146 13.68 -8.63 4.31
C LEU A 146 12.91 -8.03 5.51
N GLY A 147 13.18 -6.77 5.84
CA GLY A 147 12.46 -6.01 6.87
C GLY A 147 10.99 -5.82 6.50
N ILE A 148 10.70 -5.49 5.25
CA ILE A 148 9.34 -5.39 4.72
C ILE A 148 8.65 -6.77 4.68
N ALA A 149 9.35 -7.79 4.18
CA ALA A 149 8.86 -9.16 4.10
C ALA A 149 8.57 -9.80 5.46
N LYS A 150 9.16 -9.28 6.55
CA LYS A 150 8.94 -9.78 7.91
C LYS A 150 7.49 -9.64 8.38
N GLU A 151 6.75 -8.64 7.90
CA GLU A 151 5.33 -8.45 8.23
C GLU A 151 4.40 -9.38 7.44
N MET A 152 4.93 -10.12 6.46
CA MET A 152 4.16 -10.99 5.56
C MET A 152 4.37 -12.47 5.92
N PRO A 153 3.42 -13.13 6.61
CA PRO A 153 3.58 -14.53 7.03
C PRO A 153 3.72 -15.51 5.85
N ALA A 154 3.16 -15.17 4.68
CA ALA A 154 3.29 -15.94 3.45
C ALA A 154 4.76 -16.06 2.97
N LEU A 155 5.60 -15.07 3.26
CA LEU A 155 7.00 -15.02 2.81
C LEU A 155 7.98 -15.65 3.81
N ALA A 156 7.51 -16.28 4.89
CA ALA A 156 8.38 -16.79 5.96
C ALA A 156 9.45 -17.79 5.45
N ARG A 157 9.09 -18.65 4.49
CA ARG A 157 9.99 -19.65 3.90
C ARG A 157 11.03 -19.02 2.97
N ALA A 158 10.60 -18.14 2.08
CA ALA A 158 11.47 -17.37 1.19
C ALA A 158 12.48 -16.51 1.99
N ARG A 159 12.02 -15.91 3.09
CA ARG A 159 12.86 -15.10 3.99
C ARG A 159 13.93 -15.93 4.70
N ALA A 160 13.59 -17.14 5.13
CA ALA A 160 14.52 -18.06 5.75
C ALA A 160 15.59 -18.53 4.75
N ASP A 161 15.17 -18.87 3.54
CA ASP A 161 16.06 -19.30 2.45
C ASP A 161 16.98 -18.17 1.96
N LEU A 162 16.48 -16.94 1.85
CA LEU A 162 17.33 -15.81 1.50
C LEU A 162 18.37 -15.51 2.59
N SER A 163 17.97 -15.64 3.87
CA SER A 163 18.87 -15.38 5.00
C SER A 163 20.02 -16.37 5.14
N SER A 164 19.88 -17.60 4.65
CA SER A 164 20.97 -18.59 4.65
C SER A 164 22.01 -18.32 3.56
N HIS A 165 21.63 -17.65 2.47
CA HIS A 165 22.51 -17.38 1.32
C HIS A 165 23.19 -15.98 1.36
N LEU A 166 22.77 -15.09 2.27
CA LEU A 166 23.37 -13.75 2.43
C LEU A 166 24.88 -13.76 2.69
N GLY A 167 25.40 -14.81 3.35
CA GLY A 167 26.83 -14.95 3.65
C GLY A 167 27.68 -15.50 2.50
N ALA A 168 27.09 -15.86 1.36
CA ALA A 168 27.83 -16.31 0.19
C ALA A 168 28.48 -15.12 -0.55
N ILE A 169 29.68 -15.36 -1.10
CA ILE A 169 30.36 -14.41 -1.98
C ILE A 169 29.56 -14.40 -3.29
N ILE A 170 28.76 -13.36 -3.48
CA ILE A 170 27.89 -13.11 -4.64
C ILE A 170 28.15 -11.66 -5.06
N ASP A 171 28.12 -11.35 -6.34
CA ASP A 171 28.28 -9.97 -6.79
C ASP A 171 27.05 -9.12 -6.38
N GLY A 172 27.21 -7.80 -6.28
CA GLY A 172 26.16 -6.91 -5.77
C GLY A 172 24.89 -6.98 -6.63
N ALA A 173 25.05 -6.97 -7.95
CA ALA A 173 23.94 -7.07 -8.89
C ALA A 173 23.23 -8.43 -8.82
N ASP A 174 23.98 -9.52 -8.64
CA ASP A 174 23.45 -10.87 -8.53
C ASP A 174 22.69 -11.09 -7.22
N LEU A 175 23.14 -10.45 -6.13
CA LEU A 175 22.46 -10.49 -4.84
C LEU A 175 21.08 -9.82 -4.90
N VAL A 176 20.96 -8.70 -5.63
CA VAL A 176 19.66 -8.02 -5.86
C VAL A 176 18.70 -8.90 -6.67
N GLN A 177 19.18 -9.47 -7.79
CA GLN A 177 18.36 -10.35 -8.65
C GLN A 177 17.93 -11.65 -7.94
N LEU A 178 18.82 -12.24 -7.13
CA LEU A 178 18.49 -13.39 -6.31
C LEU A 178 17.39 -13.05 -5.29
N THR A 179 17.50 -11.90 -4.63
CA THR A 179 16.52 -11.43 -3.65
C THR A 179 15.15 -11.24 -4.28
N GLU A 180 15.07 -10.59 -5.45
CA GLU A 180 13.82 -10.38 -6.18
C GLU A 180 13.13 -11.70 -6.52
N ARG A 181 13.86 -12.61 -7.17
CA ARG A 181 13.33 -13.91 -7.59
C ARG A 181 12.87 -14.76 -6.42
N THR A 182 13.59 -14.76 -5.29
CA THR A 182 13.21 -15.54 -4.11
C THR A 182 11.97 -14.96 -3.42
N LEU A 183 11.78 -13.63 -3.44
CA LEU A 183 10.63 -12.98 -2.79
C LEU A 183 9.37 -12.88 -3.68
N MET A 184 9.51 -12.99 -5.01
CA MET A 184 8.41 -12.94 -5.97
C MET A 184 7.92 -14.32 -6.46
N ALA A 185 8.54 -15.41 -6.01
CA ALA A 185 8.12 -16.78 -6.28
C ALA A 185 6.97 -17.23 -5.35
#